data_AF-A0A9X7G351-F1
#
_entry.id   AF-A0A9X7G351-F1
#
_cell.length_a   1.000
_cell.length_b   1.000
_cell.length_c   1.000
_cell.angle_alpha   90.00
_cell.angle_beta   90.00
_cell.angle_gamma   90.00
#
_symmetry.space_group_name_H-M   'P 1'
#
loop_
_entity.id
_entity.type
_entity.pdbx_description
1 polymer ?
#
loop_
_entity_poly.entity_id
_entity_poly.type
_entity_poly.pdbx_seq_one_letter_code
_entity_poly.pdbx_strand_id
1 'polypeptide(L)'
;KTKQLHKNYVDDLKNIGDLQNKVAEVALSFDKSYTAEQIIEMLPKSVQPVWFWVDTYNEKKSNSYIGLKDPKNGAVLNAEMARSVFGFEGSYAKVKEDVKNDLTINSKEFLYQMKYLTKNSEGIPSDYFEQYYKEIKNTKPKDLPIYGIVVTGKTEDLQSLQGSPYIKAAVRGVTVEKY
;
A
#
# COMPACT_ATOMS: atom_id res chain seq x y z
N LYS A 1 7.37 -29.27 -17.33
CA LYS A 1 6.06 -28.78 -16.85
C LYS A 1 6.26 -28.17 -15.47
N THR A 2 6.49 -26.87 -15.40
CA THR A 2 6.73 -26.16 -14.13
C THR A 2 5.38 -26.02 -13.42
N LYS A 3 5.25 -26.68 -12.26
CA LYS A 3 4.07 -26.55 -11.39
C LYS A 3 3.99 -25.10 -10.93
N GLN A 4 3.10 -24.32 -11.54
CA GLN A 4 2.78 -22.98 -11.11
C GLN A 4 2.16 -23.11 -9.71
N LEU A 5 2.95 -22.81 -8.66
CA LEU A 5 2.41 -22.68 -7.31
C LEU A 5 1.33 -21.59 -7.38
N HIS A 6 0.06 -21.97 -7.28
CA HIS A 6 -1.00 -21.02 -6.96
C HIS A 6 -0.65 -20.44 -5.59
N LYS A 7 -0.08 -19.23 -5.59
CA LYS A 7 0.12 -18.45 -4.37
C LYS A 7 -1.27 -18.08 -3.87
N ASN A 8 -1.70 -18.67 -2.75
CA ASN A 8 -2.87 -18.21 -2.03
C ASN A 8 -2.53 -16.85 -1.43
N TYR A 9 -3.26 -15.80 -1.78
CA TYR A 9 -3.13 -14.49 -1.17
C TYR A 9 -4.16 -14.34 -0.05
N VAL A 10 -3.82 -13.60 1.00
CA VAL A 10 -4.79 -13.25 2.04
C VAL A 10 -5.83 -12.31 1.43
N ASP A 11 -7.11 -12.60 1.68
CA ASP A 11 -8.23 -11.81 1.20
C ASP A 11 -9.29 -11.70 2.30
N ASP A 12 -9.06 -10.75 3.21
CA ASP A 12 -9.98 -10.46 4.31
C ASP A 12 -11.24 -9.68 3.84
N LEU A 13 -11.34 -9.31 2.56
CA LEU A 13 -12.54 -8.65 2.02
C LEU A 13 -13.71 -9.63 1.90
N LYS A 14 -13.43 -10.93 1.73
CA LYS A 14 -14.46 -11.95 1.45
C LYS A 14 -15.62 -11.98 2.45
N ASN A 15 -15.35 -11.63 3.71
CA ASN A 15 -16.35 -11.62 4.78
C ASN A 15 -16.42 -10.26 5.51
N ILE A 16 -15.85 -9.19 4.95
CA ILE A 16 -15.78 -7.90 5.65
C ILE A 16 -17.17 -7.27 5.84
N GLY A 17 -18.08 -7.50 4.89
CA GLY A 17 -19.46 -7.01 4.94
C GLY A 17 -20.32 -7.66 6.03
N ASP A 18 -19.91 -8.80 6.59
CA ASP A 18 -20.64 -9.46 7.68
C ASP A 18 -20.54 -8.67 9.00
N LEU A 19 -19.56 -7.76 9.11
CA LEU A 19 -19.34 -6.89 10.26
C LEU A 19 -20.21 -5.62 10.16
N GLN A 20 -21.52 -5.78 10.23
CA GLN A 20 -22.46 -4.67 10.05
C GLN A 20 -22.21 -3.49 11.02
N ASN A 21 -22.45 -2.27 10.52
CA ASN A 21 -22.37 -1.01 11.29
C ASN A 21 -20.99 -0.67 11.83
N LYS A 22 -19.92 -1.10 11.14
CA LYS A 22 -18.54 -0.81 11.54
C LYS A 22 -17.79 0.00 10.50
N VAL A 23 -16.72 0.63 10.96
CA VAL A 23 -15.67 1.18 10.10
C VAL A 23 -14.44 0.29 10.25
N ALA A 24 -13.80 -0.04 9.15
CA ALA A 24 -12.59 -0.84 9.15
C ALA A 24 -11.46 -0.14 8.39
N GLU A 25 -10.24 -0.48 8.79
CA GLU A 25 -9.03 -0.25 8.03
C GLU A 25 -8.67 -1.52 7.27
N VAL A 26 -8.32 -1.40 5.99
CA VAL A 26 -7.86 -2.51 5.16
C VAL A 26 -6.60 -2.10 4.41
N ALA A 27 -5.56 -2.89 4.56
CA ALA A 27 -4.37 -2.83 3.73
C ALA A 27 -4.60 -3.61 2.43
N LEU A 28 -4.37 -2.97 1.29
CA LEU A 28 -4.52 -3.53 -0.05
C LEU A 28 -3.16 -3.57 -0.74
N SER A 29 -2.82 -4.71 -1.33
CA SER A 29 -1.71 -4.81 -2.29
C SER A 29 -2.25 -4.97 -3.71
N PHE A 30 -1.58 -4.33 -4.66
CA PHE A 30 -2.01 -4.34 -6.04
C PHE A 30 -1.38 -5.47 -6.86
N ASP A 31 -1.98 -5.77 -8.01
CA ASP A 31 -1.46 -6.71 -9.00
C ASP A 31 -0.16 -6.20 -9.66
N LYS A 32 -0.04 -4.88 -9.82
CA LYS A 32 1.14 -4.12 -10.26
C LYS A 32 1.20 -2.76 -9.57
N SER A 33 2.29 -2.02 -9.77
CA SER A 33 2.36 -0.64 -9.29
C SER A 33 1.44 0.30 -10.08
N TYR A 34 0.81 1.23 -9.38
CA TYR A 34 -0.01 2.32 -9.95
C TYR A 34 0.48 3.68 -9.49
N THR A 35 0.12 4.76 -10.18
CA THR A 35 0.30 6.11 -9.63
C THR A 35 -0.81 6.44 -8.64
N ALA A 36 -0.56 7.40 -7.73
CA ALA A 36 -1.59 7.87 -6.80
C ALA A 36 -2.85 8.35 -7.54
N GLU A 37 -2.68 9.03 -8.68
CA GLU A 37 -3.81 9.48 -9.51
C GLU A 37 -4.63 8.31 -10.06
N GLN A 38 -3.98 7.27 -10.62
CA GLN A 38 -4.67 6.07 -11.10
C GLN A 38 -5.47 5.38 -9.99
N ILE A 39 -4.92 5.36 -8.78
CA ILE A 39 -5.59 4.79 -7.60
C ILE A 39 -6.86 5.58 -7.25
N ILE A 40 -6.80 6.91 -7.26
CA ILE A 40 -7.98 7.75 -7.01
C ILE A 40 -9.05 7.58 -8.10
N GLU A 41 -8.65 7.32 -9.35
CA GLU A 41 -9.59 7.06 -10.44
C GLU A 41 -10.26 5.68 -10.34
N MET A 42 -9.55 4.66 -9.82
CA MET A 42 -10.05 3.27 -9.78
C MET A 42 -10.83 2.92 -8.51
N LEU A 43 -10.59 3.60 -7.39
CA LEU A 43 -11.25 3.29 -6.13
C LEU A 43 -12.72 3.74 -6.11
N PRO A 44 -13.63 2.97 -5.48
CA PRO A 44 -14.98 3.43 -5.19
C PRO A 44 -14.96 4.71 -4.35
N LYS A 45 -15.86 5.66 -4.65
CA LYS A 45 -15.91 6.95 -3.94
C LYS A 45 -16.16 6.85 -2.43
N SER A 46 -16.75 5.74 -1.97
CA SER A 46 -17.01 5.48 -0.55
C SER A 46 -15.82 4.88 0.19
N VAL A 47 -14.73 4.57 -0.51
CA VAL A 47 -13.48 4.05 0.05
C VAL A 47 -12.44 5.16 0.10
N GLN A 48 -11.93 5.45 1.29
CA GLN A 48 -10.96 6.52 1.51
C GLN A 48 -9.55 5.94 1.62
N PRO A 49 -8.65 6.18 0.66
CA PRO A 49 -7.23 5.88 0.85
C PRO A 49 -6.62 6.84 1.86
N VAL A 50 -5.94 6.30 2.87
CA VAL A 50 -5.33 7.06 3.97
C VAL A 50 -3.81 6.98 3.99
N TRP A 51 -3.22 5.98 3.34
CA TRP A 51 -1.76 5.86 3.22
C TRP A 51 -1.37 5.12 1.93
N PHE A 52 -0.31 5.58 1.26
CA PHE A 52 0.16 5.08 -0.04
C PHE A 52 1.56 4.48 0.09
N TRP A 53 1.71 3.21 -0.26
CA TRP A 53 2.96 2.44 -0.13
C TRP A 53 3.79 2.59 -1.41
N VAL A 54 4.88 3.33 -1.34
CA VAL A 54 5.76 3.53 -2.48
C VAL A 54 6.63 2.31 -2.69
N ASP A 55 6.66 1.81 -3.93
CA ASP A 55 7.54 0.75 -4.35
C ASP A 55 8.99 1.28 -4.40
N THR A 56 9.73 0.98 -3.35
CA THR A 56 11.15 1.30 -3.20
C THR A 56 12.02 0.05 -3.34
N TYR A 57 11.44 -1.03 -3.85
CA TYR A 57 12.06 -2.35 -3.90
C TYR A 57 12.98 -2.50 -5.12
N ASN A 58 14.04 -3.29 -4.95
CA ASN A 58 14.93 -3.67 -6.04
C ASN A 58 14.84 -5.18 -6.32
N GLU A 59 14.14 -5.54 -7.40
CA GLU A 59 13.92 -6.95 -7.81
C GLU A 59 15.20 -7.74 -8.10
N LYS A 60 16.31 -7.06 -8.42
CA LYS A 60 17.60 -7.71 -8.72
C LYS A 60 18.33 -8.19 -7.45
N LYS A 61 17.88 -7.79 -6.26
CA LYS A 61 18.34 -8.33 -4.98
C LYS A 61 17.37 -9.44 -4.55
N SER A 62 17.63 -10.68 -4.97
CA SER A 62 16.73 -11.85 -4.81
C SER A 62 16.39 -12.25 -3.37
N ASN A 63 17.02 -11.66 -2.37
CA ASN A 63 16.86 -12.05 -0.98
C ASN A 63 15.67 -11.39 -0.28
N SER A 64 14.94 -10.49 -0.97
CA SER A 64 14.00 -9.59 -0.33
C SER A 64 12.50 -9.80 -0.60
N TYR A 65 12.09 -11.02 -1.01
CA TYR A 65 10.68 -11.40 -1.18
C TYR A 65 10.30 -12.65 -0.37
N ILE A 66 10.50 -12.62 0.94
CA ILE A 66 9.83 -13.57 1.81
C ILE A 66 8.41 -13.09 2.01
N GLY A 67 7.44 -13.97 1.82
CA GLY A 67 6.08 -13.73 2.27
C GLY A 67 5.83 -14.20 3.70
N LEU A 68 4.99 -13.50 4.49
CA LEU A 68 4.43 -14.06 5.72
C LEU A 68 3.53 -15.18 5.23
N LYS A 69 4.01 -16.41 5.39
CA LYS A 69 3.19 -17.59 5.17
C LYS A 69 2.29 -17.74 6.38
N ASP A 70 0.99 -17.63 6.17
CA ASP A 70 0.02 -18.10 7.16
C ASP A 70 0.32 -19.58 7.44
N PRO A 71 0.67 -19.94 8.68
CA PRO A 71 1.06 -21.30 9.04
C PRO A 71 -0.08 -22.32 8.90
N LYS A 72 -1.34 -21.88 8.78
CA LYS A 72 -2.51 -22.75 8.65
C LYS A 72 -2.83 -23.11 7.19
N ASN A 73 -2.69 -22.18 6.25
CA ASN A 73 -3.15 -22.37 4.86
C ASN A 73 -2.05 -22.07 3.81
N GLY A 74 -0.85 -21.65 4.23
CA GLY A 74 0.25 -21.32 3.34
C GLY A 74 0.06 -20.06 2.51
N ALA A 75 -0.96 -19.24 2.82
CA ALA A 75 -1.19 -17.98 2.15
C ALA A 75 -0.04 -17.01 2.39
N VAL A 76 0.37 -16.30 1.34
CA VAL A 76 1.56 -15.46 1.32
C VAL A 76 1.11 -14.00 1.41
N LEU A 77 1.19 -13.39 2.58
CA LEU A 77 1.40 -11.94 2.69
C LEU A 77 2.83 -11.67 2.21
N ASN A 78 3.23 -10.55 1.63
CA ASN A 78 4.67 -10.31 1.40
C ASN A 78 5.32 -9.81 2.72
N ALA A 79 6.08 -10.65 3.45
CA ALA A 79 6.70 -10.39 4.76
C ALA A 79 7.89 -9.45 4.71
N GLU A 80 8.68 -9.43 3.64
CA GLU A 80 9.82 -8.51 3.60
C GLU A 80 9.42 -7.07 3.33
N MET A 81 8.19 -6.84 2.84
CA MET A 81 7.60 -5.51 2.92
C MET A 81 7.50 -5.05 4.39
N ALA A 82 7.25 -5.94 5.36
CA ALA A 82 6.88 -5.54 6.72
C ALA A 82 8.00 -4.87 7.57
N ARG A 83 9.27 -4.88 7.14
CA ARG A 83 10.35 -4.20 7.89
C ARG A 83 10.77 -2.84 7.32
N SER A 84 10.44 -2.57 6.05
CA SER A 84 10.91 -1.37 5.35
C SER A 84 9.86 -0.90 4.34
N VAL A 85 8.63 -0.64 4.80
CA VAL A 85 7.61 0.04 3.99
C VAL A 85 7.84 1.55 4.09
N PHE A 86 7.89 2.21 2.93
CA PHE A 86 7.99 3.66 2.82
C PHE A 86 6.81 4.19 2.03
N GLY A 87 6.29 5.34 2.42
CA GLY A 87 5.07 5.86 1.82
C GLY A 87 4.67 7.20 2.40
N PHE A 88 3.51 7.69 1.95
CA PHE A 88 2.99 8.98 2.32
C PHE A 88 1.49 8.95 2.59
N GLU A 89 1.03 9.91 3.37
CA GLU A 89 -0.38 10.04 3.74
C GLU A 89 -1.27 10.35 2.53
N GLY A 90 -2.50 9.85 2.59
CA GLY A 90 -3.56 10.22 1.66
C GLY A 90 -4.06 11.65 1.89
N SER A 91 -5.11 12.01 1.15
CA SER A 91 -5.80 13.30 1.31
C SER A 91 -7.12 13.11 2.04
N TYR A 92 -7.45 14.06 2.92
CA TYR A 92 -8.75 14.14 3.58
C TYR A 92 -9.72 15.11 2.88
N ALA A 93 -9.29 15.73 1.77
CA ALA A 93 -10.12 16.61 0.98
C ALA A 93 -11.33 15.86 0.38
N LYS A 94 -12.40 16.61 0.11
CA LYS A 94 -13.64 16.06 -0.46
C LYS A 94 -13.73 16.27 -1.97
N VAL A 95 -13.04 17.28 -2.49
CA VAL A 95 -13.02 17.61 -3.91
C VAL A 95 -11.86 16.87 -4.57
N LYS A 96 -12.14 16.20 -5.69
CA LYS A 96 -11.17 15.32 -6.38
C LYS A 96 -9.91 16.06 -6.83
N GLU A 97 -10.04 17.31 -7.25
CA GLU A 97 -8.89 18.13 -7.65
C GLU A 97 -7.98 18.43 -6.45
N ASP A 98 -8.57 18.80 -5.31
CA ASP A 98 -7.84 19.03 -4.07
C ASP A 98 -7.14 17.75 -3.59
N VAL A 99 -7.80 16.59 -3.73
CA VAL A 99 -7.18 15.28 -3.46
C VAL A 99 -5.94 15.07 -4.33
N LYS A 100 -6.00 15.36 -5.63
CA LYS A 100 -4.84 15.22 -6.53
C LYS A 100 -3.71 16.19 -6.17
N ASN A 101 -4.04 17.42 -5.77
CA ASN A 101 -3.08 18.42 -5.33
C ASN A 101 -2.38 18.00 -4.03
N ASP A 102 -3.13 17.56 -3.02
CA ASP A 102 -2.61 17.05 -1.77
C ASP A 102 -1.68 15.86 -1.99
N LEU A 103 -2.07 14.89 -2.82
CA LEU A 103 -1.21 13.73 -3.13
C LEU A 103 0.08 14.12 -3.85
N THR A 104 0.05 15.17 -4.67
CA THR A 104 1.25 15.71 -5.32
C THR A 104 2.18 16.38 -4.30
N ILE A 105 1.63 17.09 -3.32
CA ILE A 105 2.39 17.70 -2.22
C ILE A 105 2.99 16.60 -1.33
N ASN A 106 2.18 15.65 -0.88
CA ASN A 106 2.60 14.57 0.03
C ASN A 106 3.69 13.69 -0.60
N SER A 107 3.55 13.34 -1.88
CA SER A 107 4.58 12.58 -2.62
C SER A 107 5.90 13.35 -2.79
N LYS A 108 5.83 14.69 -2.94
CA LYS A 108 7.02 15.54 -3.03
C LYS A 108 7.73 15.61 -1.68
N GLU A 109 6.98 15.82 -0.60
CA GLU A 109 7.53 15.84 0.76
C GLU A 109 8.14 14.48 1.12
N PHE A 110 7.49 13.37 0.74
CA PHE A 110 8.05 12.04 0.89
C PHE A 110 9.42 11.87 0.21
N LEU A 111 9.55 12.27 -1.05
CA LEU A 111 10.82 12.21 -1.76
C LEU A 111 11.90 13.07 -1.10
N TYR A 112 11.52 14.24 -0.59
CA TYR A 112 12.42 15.11 0.18
C TYR A 112 12.89 14.43 1.46
N GLN A 113 11.97 13.85 2.24
CA GLN A 113 12.30 13.16 3.50
C GLN A 113 13.17 11.93 3.27
N MET A 114 12.88 11.12 2.24
CA MET A 114 13.73 9.99 1.87
C MET A 114 15.16 10.45 1.54
N LYS A 115 15.32 11.54 0.79
CA LYS A 115 16.63 12.15 0.50
C LYS A 115 17.31 12.69 1.76
N TYR A 116 16.55 13.29 2.67
CA TYR A 116 17.08 13.82 3.93
C TYR A 116 17.63 12.69 4.82
N LEU A 117 16.89 11.59 4.93
CA LEU A 117 17.27 10.41 5.71
C LEU A 117 18.55 9.72 5.20
N THR A 118 18.89 9.83 3.91
CA THR A 118 20.17 9.29 3.41
C THR A 118 21.40 10.02 3.96
N LYS A 119 21.21 11.22 4.53
CA LYS A 119 22.31 12.04 5.06
C LYS A 119 22.22 12.28 6.57
N ASN A 120 21.03 12.16 7.15
CA ASN A 120 20.74 12.61 8.52
C ASN A 120 20.05 11.50 9.34
N SER A 121 20.61 10.28 9.31
CA SER A 121 20.09 9.13 10.06
C SER A 121 21.11 8.63 11.08
N GLU A 122 21.19 9.32 12.22
CA GLU A 122 22.09 8.95 13.31
C GLU A 122 21.78 7.54 13.85
N GLY A 123 22.83 6.74 14.09
CA GLY A 123 22.68 5.37 14.58
C GLY A 123 22.15 4.36 13.54
N ILE A 124 21.90 4.78 12.30
CA ILE A 124 21.49 3.91 11.20
C ILE A 124 22.63 3.84 10.17
N PRO A 125 22.95 2.67 9.61
CA PRO A 125 23.91 2.57 8.51
C PRO A 125 23.55 3.50 7.35
N SER A 126 24.53 4.25 6.85
CA SER A 126 24.31 5.28 5.83
C SER A 126 23.73 4.72 4.52
N ASP A 127 24.03 3.46 4.21
CA ASP A 127 23.54 2.76 3.01
C ASP A 127 22.08 2.29 3.14
N TYR A 128 21.52 2.26 4.36
CA TYR A 128 20.18 1.74 4.61
C TYR A 128 19.09 2.51 3.87
N PHE A 129 19.05 3.85 3.98
CA PHE A 129 18.06 4.65 3.25
C PHE A 129 18.49 4.88 1.80
N GLU A 130 19.79 4.93 1.52
CA GLU A 130 20.32 5.15 0.18
C GLU A 130 19.86 4.06 -0.80
N GLN A 131 19.84 2.80 -0.35
CA GLN A 131 19.39 1.70 -1.20
C GLN A 131 17.92 1.75 -1.60
N TYR A 132 17.05 2.40 -0.82
CA TYR A 132 15.63 2.59 -1.16
C TYR A 132 15.43 3.88 -1.95
N TYR A 133 16.08 4.97 -1.52
CA TYR A 133 15.98 6.27 -2.20
C TYR A 133 16.48 6.19 -3.65
N LYS A 134 17.53 5.41 -3.94
CA LYS A 134 18.07 5.29 -5.31
C LYS A 134 17.07 4.72 -6.32
N GLU A 135 16.09 3.91 -5.87
CA GLU A 135 15.07 3.32 -6.75
C GLU A 135 14.04 4.37 -7.19
N ILE A 136 13.83 5.42 -6.39
CA ILE A 136 12.78 6.44 -6.61
C ILE A 136 13.30 7.85 -6.90
N LYS A 137 14.60 8.12 -6.71
CA LYS A 137 15.18 9.49 -6.75
C LYS A 137 14.98 10.24 -8.07
N ASN A 138 14.78 9.52 -9.17
CA ASN A 138 14.61 10.09 -10.51
C ASN A 138 13.13 10.11 -10.95
N THR A 139 12.23 9.67 -10.09
CA THR A 139 10.79 9.62 -10.36
C THR A 139 10.15 10.94 -9.94
N LYS A 140 9.26 11.48 -10.77
CA LYS A 140 8.51 12.68 -10.40
C LYS A 140 7.51 12.33 -9.30
N PRO A 141 7.19 13.25 -8.37
CA PRO A 141 6.27 12.98 -7.27
C PRO A 141 4.95 12.30 -7.68
N LYS A 142 4.28 12.81 -8.71
CA LYS A 142 3.03 12.26 -9.24
C LYS A 142 3.15 10.89 -9.94
N ASP A 143 4.37 10.51 -10.34
CA ASP A 143 4.67 9.29 -11.08
C ASP A 143 5.26 8.21 -10.16
N LEU A 144 5.30 8.43 -8.83
CA LEU A 144 5.79 7.43 -7.89
C LEU A 144 5.01 6.12 -8.01
N PRO A 145 5.71 4.98 -8.12
CA PRO A 145 5.05 3.68 -8.18
C PRO A 145 4.49 3.33 -6.80
N ILE A 146 3.19 3.07 -6.72
CA ILE A 146 2.51 2.66 -5.49
C ILE A 146 2.13 1.19 -5.62
N TYR A 147 2.64 0.35 -4.72
CA TYR A 147 2.39 -1.10 -4.72
C TYR A 147 1.21 -1.52 -3.84
N GLY A 148 0.79 -0.63 -2.94
CA GLY A 148 -0.35 -0.87 -2.07
C GLY A 148 -0.81 0.39 -1.36
N ILE A 149 -1.94 0.29 -0.69
CA ILE A 149 -2.54 1.39 0.06
C ILE A 149 -3.16 0.86 1.35
N VAL A 150 -3.32 1.74 2.33
CA VAL A 150 -4.27 1.54 3.41
C VAL A 150 -5.52 2.34 3.08
N VAL A 151 -6.68 1.70 3.18
CA VAL A 151 -7.98 2.34 3.00
C VAL A 151 -8.81 2.24 4.28
N THR A 152 -9.71 3.19 4.45
CA THR A 152 -10.77 3.16 5.45
C THR A 152 -12.13 3.30 4.77
N GLY A 153 -13.16 2.76 5.41
CA GLY A 153 -14.52 2.83 4.92
C GLY A 153 -15.47 2.06 5.81
N LYS A 154 -16.76 2.16 5.54
CA LYS A 154 -17.73 1.24 6.15
C LYS A 154 -17.46 -0.16 5.65
N THR A 155 -17.68 -1.15 6.48
CA THR A 155 -17.51 -2.57 6.13
C THR A 155 -18.31 -2.99 4.90
N GLU A 156 -19.51 -2.43 4.71
CA GLU A 156 -20.34 -2.70 3.53
C GLU A 156 -19.77 -2.02 2.26
N ASP A 157 -19.21 -0.82 2.40
CA ASP A 157 -18.56 -0.09 1.30
C ASP A 157 -17.25 -0.78 0.89
N LEU A 158 -16.46 -1.25 1.86
CA LEU A 158 -15.20 -1.97 1.62
C LEU A 158 -15.42 -3.32 0.93
N GLN A 159 -16.56 -3.97 1.15
CA GLN A 159 -16.92 -5.21 0.44
C GLN A 159 -16.97 -5.02 -1.09
N SER A 160 -17.24 -3.81 -1.58
CA SER A 160 -17.24 -3.51 -3.03
C SER A 160 -15.87 -3.71 -3.70
N LEU A 161 -14.79 -3.79 -2.91
CA LEU A 161 -13.45 -4.06 -3.41
C LEU A 161 -13.21 -5.55 -3.70
N GLN A 162 -14.05 -6.44 -3.15
CA GLN A 162 -13.88 -7.89 -3.29
C GLN A 162 -13.88 -8.31 -4.77
N GLY A 163 -12.89 -9.12 -5.16
CA GLY A 163 -12.75 -9.62 -6.53
C GLY A 163 -12.29 -8.59 -7.56
N SER A 164 -11.93 -7.37 -7.13
CA SER A 164 -11.35 -6.37 -8.03
C SER A 164 -10.06 -6.89 -8.68
N PRO A 165 -9.91 -6.80 -10.02
CA PRO A 165 -8.78 -7.40 -10.72
C PRO A 165 -7.44 -6.72 -10.41
N TYR A 166 -7.48 -5.48 -9.92
CA TYR A 166 -6.30 -4.72 -9.52
C TYR A 166 -5.84 -5.03 -8.08
N ILE A 167 -6.62 -5.79 -7.29
CA ILE A 167 -6.27 -6.17 -5.92
C ILE A 167 -5.73 -7.59 -5.91
N LYS A 168 -4.52 -7.75 -5.38
CA LYS A 168 -3.83 -9.03 -5.27
C LYS A 168 -3.99 -9.69 -3.91
N ALA A 169 -3.98 -8.88 -2.85
CA ALA A 169 -4.21 -9.32 -1.48
C ALA A 169 -4.81 -8.19 -0.67
N ALA A 170 -5.63 -8.53 0.32
CA ALA A 170 -6.26 -7.60 1.24
C ALA A 170 -6.19 -8.14 2.67
N VAL A 171 -5.80 -7.28 3.61
CA VAL A 171 -5.60 -7.62 5.01
C VAL A 171 -6.36 -6.61 5.85
N ARG A 172 -7.30 -7.08 6.67
CA ARG A 172 -8.08 -6.21 7.55
C ARG A 172 -7.24 -5.88 8.78
N GLY A 173 -7.07 -4.59 9.03
CA GLY A 173 -6.46 -4.07 10.24
C GLY A 173 -7.50 -3.88 11.35
N VAL A 174 -7.52 -2.69 11.92
CA VAL A 174 -8.43 -2.34 13.03
C VAL A 174 -9.88 -2.23 12.54
N THR A 175 -10.83 -2.60 13.39
CA THR A 175 -12.26 -2.38 13.19
C THR A 175 -12.82 -1.64 14.40
N VAL A 176 -13.66 -0.62 14.18
CA VAL A 176 -14.25 0.22 15.21
C VAL A 176 -15.76 0.26 15.04
N GLU A 177 -16.50 0.18 16.15
CA GLU A 177 -17.96 0.37 16.16
C GLU A 177 -18.30 1.80 15.74
N LYS A 178 -19.39 1.96 14.98
CA LYS A 178 -19.93 3.28 14.69
C LYS A 178 -20.78 3.72 15.89
N TYR A 179 -20.37 4.80 16.56
CA TYR A 179 -21.15 5.44 17.63
C TYR A 179 -22.47 6.02 17.11
#